data_AF-A0A1D6HZW6-F1
#
_entry.id   AF-A0A1D6HZW6-F1
#
_cell.length_a   1.000
_cell.length_b   1.000
_cell.length_c   1.000
_cell.angle_alpha   90.00
_cell.angle_beta   90.00
_cell.angle_gamma   90.00
#
_symmetry.space_group_name_H-M   'P 1'
#
loop_
_entity.id
_entity.type
_entity.pdbx_description
1 polymer ?
#
loop_
_entity_poly.entity_id
_entity_poly.type
_entity_poly.pdbx_seq_one_letter_code
_entity_poly.pdbx_strand_id
1 'polypeptide(L)'
;MPRGLGNMHPASVPDADAPWLYAFDVHCNSFFPAFVILYVVQYFLSPLLVAHGFFPALLSNLLFVVAISYYHYLNFLGYDVLPFLDRTTFFLYPIGLVIILSPLMILIGFNPTRYFLSLYFG
;
A
#
# COMPACT_ATOMS: atom_id res chain seq x y z
N MET A 1 -22.74 48.97 -2.84
CA MET A 1 -21.37 48.44 -2.61
C MET A 1 -21.13 48.39 -1.11
N PRO A 2 -20.97 47.17 -0.57
CA PRO A 2 -19.66 46.66 -0.12
C PRO A 2 -19.39 45.29 -0.79
N ARG A 3 -18.41 45.15 -1.69
CA ARG A 3 -17.04 44.62 -1.49
C ARG A 3 -16.91 43.43 -0.51
N GLY A 4 -16.73 42.24 -1.10
CA GLY A 4 -15.67 41.30 -0.70
C GLY A 4 -16.06 40.11 0.17
N LEU A 5 -16.86 39.18 -0.36
CA LEU A 5 -16.96 37.78 0.12
C LEU A 5 -17.43 36.89 -1.05
N GLY A 6 -16.70 36.97 -2.17
CA GLY A 6 -16.90 36.09 -3.31
C GLY A 6 -16.08 34.82 -3.13
N ASN A 7 -16.77 33.69 -3.00
CA ASN A 7 -16.28 32.35 -3.34
C ASN A 7 -15.11 31.82 -2.49
N MET A 8 -15.30 31.68 -1.17
CA MET A 8 -14.65 30.56 -0.51
C MET A 8 -15.50 29.33 -0.82
N HIS A 9 -15.26 28.73 -1.98
CA HIS A 9 -15.71 27.37 -2.26
C HIS A 9 -15.15 26.52 -1.11
N PRO A 10 -15.97 25.90 -0.24
CA PRO A 10 -15.44 24.92 0.70
C PRO A 10 -14.68 23.92 -0.16
N ALA A 11 -13.37 23.77 0.09
CA ALA A 11 -12.41 23.00 -0.71
C ALA A 11 -13.10 22.16 -1.78
N SER A 12 -13.06 22.62 -3.04
CA SER A 12 -13.70 21.92 -4.16
C SER A 12 -13.44 20.45 -3.97
N VAL A 13 -14.51 19.66 -3.81
CA VAL A 13 -14.45 18.23 -4.07
C VAL A 13 -13.66 18.12 -5.37
N PRO A 14 -12.52 17.39 -5.41
CA PRO A 14 -11.69 17.32 -6.60
C PRO A 14 -12.60 17.08 -7.79
N ASP A 15 -12.57 18.01 -8.77
CA ASP A 15 -13.58 18.09 -9.80
C ASP A 15 -13.84 16.68 -10.37
N ALA A 16 -15.07 16.20 -10.24
CA ALA A 16 -15.51 14.86 -10.63
C ALA A 16 -15.49 14.64 -12.16
N ASP A 17 -14.88 15.56 -12.91
CA ASP A 17 -14.80 15.56 -14.36
C ASP A 17 -13.86 14.47 -14.90
N ALA A 18 -12.96 13.93 -14.07
CA ALA A 18 -12.08 12.83 -14.44
C ALA A 18 -11.81 11.86 -13.26
N PRO A 19 -12.79 11.04 -12.86
CA PRO A 19 -12.65 10.11 -11.73
C PRO A 19 -11.51 9.09 -11.94
N TRP A 20 -11.16 8.80 -13.19
CA TRP A 20 -10.04 7.93 -13.53
C TRP A 20 -8.67 8.58 -13.26
N LEU A 21 -8.51 9.90 -13.49
CA LEU A 21 -7.26 10.62 -13.19
C LEU A 21 -7.03 10.66 -11.69
N TYR A 22 -8.11 10.90 -10.93
CA TYR A 22 -8.07 10.87 -9.48
C TYR A 22 -7.69 9.47 -8.95
N ALA A 23 -8.37 8.43 -9.44
CA ALA A 23 -8.05 7.05 -9.07
C ALA A 23 -6.58 6.71 -9.39
N PHE A 24 -6.11 7.10 -10.57
CA PHE A 24 -4.72 6.92 -10.98
C PHE A 24 -3.74 7.63 -10.03
N ASP A 25 -4.01 8.89 -9.66
CA ASP A 25 -3.16 9.65 -8.74
C ASP A 25 -3.07 8.99 -7.36
N VAL A 26 -4.20 8.55 -6.80
CA VAL A 26 -4.24 7.81 -5.53
C VAL A 26 -3.43 6.51 -5.61
N HIS A 27 -3.58 5.76 -6.70
CA HIS A 27 -2.82 4.53 -6.93
C HIS A 27 -1.32 4.80 -7.08
N CYS A 28 -0.91 5.83 -7.82
CA CYS A 28 0.50 6.20 -7.97
C CYS A 28 1.11 6.66 -6.65
N ASN A 29 0.40 7.51 -5.90
CA ASN A 29 0.87 8.03 -4.62
C ASN A 29 1.00 6.93 -3.56
N SER A 30 0.07 5.96 -3.54
CA SER A 30 0.15 4.79 -2.65
C SER A 30 1.17 3.74 -3.11
N PHE A 31 1.38 3.59 -4.42
CA PHE A 31 2.36 2.67 -5.00
C PHE A 31 3.79 3.10 -4.70
N PHE A 32 4.10 4.39 -4.72
CA PHE A 32 5.47 4.88 -4.54
C PHE A 32 6.12 4.40 -3.21
N PRO A 33 5.48 4.54 -2.04
CA PRO A 33 6.01 4.01 -0.79
C PRO A 33 6.14 2.48 -0.78
N ALA A 34 5.15 1.77 -1.33
CA ALA A 34 5.20 0.31 -1.45
C ALA A 34 6.37 -0.15 -2.34
N PHE A 35 6.61 0.58 -3.43
CA PHE A 35 7.75 0.37 -4.32
C PHE A 35 9.07 0.58 -3.58
N VAL A 36 9.21 1.68 -2.83
CA VAL A 36 10.42 1.93 -2.03
C VAL A 36 10.67 0.77 -1.05
N ILE A 37 9.64 0.26 -0.37
CA ILE A 37 9.80 -0.84 0.59
C ILE A 37 10.17 -2.15 -0.12
N LEU A 38 9.44 -2.55 -1.17
CA LEU A 38 9.58 -3.87 -1.81
C LEU A 38 10.68 -3.96 -2.86
N TYR A 39 11.08 -2.85 -3.47
CA TYR A 39 12.08 -2.85 -4.54
C TYR A 39 13.39 -2.21 -4.10
N VAL A 40 13.35 -1.16 -3.28
CA VAL A 40 14.57 -0.49 -2.83
C VAL A 40 15.06 -1.13 -1.53
N VAL A 41 14.29 -1.01 -0.45
CA VAL A 41 14.66 -1.51 0.88
C VAL A 41 14.86 -3.02 0.86
N GLN A 42 13.90 -3.79 0.33
CA GLN A 42 14.04 -5.25 0.20
C GLN A 42 15.31 -5.65 -0.55
N TYR A 43 15.67 -4.94 -1.62
CA TYR A 43 16.87 -5.27 -2.40
C TYR A 43 18.15 -5.04 -1.59
N PHE A 44 18.26 -3.91 -0.88
CA PHE A 44 19.38 -3.66 0.02
C PHE A 44 19.45 -4.66 1.18
N LEU A 45 18.31 -5.07 1.72
CA LEU A 45 18.22 -6.07 2.79
C LEU A 45 18.28 -7.52 2.26
N SER A 46 18.26 -7.74 0.94
CA SER A 46 18.20 -9.09 0.35
C SER A 46 19.27 -10.07 0.84
N PRO A 47 20.56 -9.72 1.04
CA PRO A 47 21.53 -10.69 1.57
C PRO A 47 21.16 -11.19 2.97
N LEU A 48 20.52 -10.34 3.78
CA LEU A 48 20.00 -10.71 5.09
C LEU A 48 18.70 -11.50 4.99
N LEU A 49 17.76 -11.06 4.14
CA LEU A 49 16.43 -11.64 4.01
C LEU A 49 16.43 -13.03 3.33
N VAL A 50 17.44 -13.31 2.50
CA VAL A 50 17.59 -14.61 1.81
C VAL A 50 18.29 -15.65 2.68
N ALA A 51 18.87 -15.29 3.83
CA ALA A 51 19.55 -16.22 4.73
C ALA A 51 18.60 -17.28 5.33
N HIS A 52 19.12 -18.47 5.63
CA HIS A 52 18.31 -19.57 6.21
C HIS A 52 18.05 -19.35 7.69
N GLY A 53 16.81 -19.60 8.10
CA GLY A 53 16.38 -19.49 9.49
C GLY A 53 15.04 -18.80 9.64
N PHE A 54 14.60 -18.75 10.89
CA PHE A 54 13.33 -18.12 11.28
C PHE A 54 13.36 -16.60 11.14
N PHE A 55 14.43 -15.94 11.60
CA PHE A 55 14.52 -14.47 11.59
C PHE A 55 14.45 -13.84 10.19
N PRO A 56 15.15 -14.35 9.16
CA PRO A 56 15.01 -13.82 7.79
C PRO A 56 13.61 -14.02 7.22
N ALA A 57 12.98 -15.17 7.48
CA ALA A 57 11.61 -15.44 7.06
C ALA A 57 10.62 -14.50 7.76
N LEU A 58 10.76 -14.30 9.07
CA LEU A 58 9.94 -13.36 9.85
C LEU A 58 10.09 -11.94 9.30
N LEU A 59 11.32 -11.44 9.14
CA LEU A 59 11.58 -10.09 8.66
C LEU A 59 11.08 -9.89 7.22
N SER A 60 11.23 -10.90 6.36
CA SER A 60 10.68 -10.89 5.01
C SER A 60 9.15 -10.80 5.03
N ASN A 61 8.47 -11.65 5.81
CA ASN A 61 7.02 -11.59 5.94
C ASN A 61 6.54 -10.24 6.49
N LEU A 62 7.20 -9.70 7.52
CA LEU A 62 6.86 -8.39 8.08
C LEU A 62 7.03 -7.26 7.06
N LEU A 63 8.11 -7.28 6.27
CA LEU A 63 8.36 -6.29 5.23
C LEU A 63 7.24 -6.31 4.18
N PHE A 64 6.79 -7.49 3.74
CA PHE A 64 5.67 -7.65 2.82
C PHE A 64 4.33 -7.22 3.43
N VAL A 65 4.08 -7.58 4.69
CA VAL A 65 2.87 -7.15 5.42
C VAL A 65 2.80 -5.63 5.48
N VAL A 66 3.90 -4.97 5.86
CA VAL A 66 3.96 -3.51 5.96
C VAL A 66 3.74 -2.86 4.61
N ALA A 67 4.43 -3.32 3.56
CA ALA A 67 4.30 -2.75 2.23
C ALA A 67 2.87 -2.86 1.66
N ILE A 68 2.26 -4.05 1.75
CA ILE A 68 0.89 -4.28 1.25
C ILE A 68 -0.12 -3.49 2.08
N SER A 69 0.06 -3.46 3.40
CA SER A 69 -0.82 -2.70 4.30
C SER A 69 -0.75 -1.21 4.01
N TYR A 70 0.46 -0.68 3.80
CA TYR A 70 0.67 0.73 3.52
C TYR A 70 0.02 1.16 2.20
N TYR A 71 0.19 0.37 1.14
CA TYR A 71 -0.46 0.60 -0.15
C TYR A 71 -1.99 0.69 0.00
N HIS A 72 -2.60 -0.30 0.65
CA HIS A 72 -4.06 -0.36 0.80
C HIS A 72 -4.60 0.71 1.74
N TYR A 73 -3.84 1.06 2.78
CA TYR A 73 -4.20 2.14 3.71
C TYR A 73 -4.20 3.51 3.04
N LEU A 74 -3.19 3.81 2.22
CA LEU A 74 -3.15 5.06 1.46
C LEU A 74 -4.22 5.11 0.37
N ASN A 75 -4.54 3.99 -0.27
CA ASN A 75 -5.70 3.93 -1.17
C ASN A 75 -7.00 4.23 -0.43
N PHE A 76 -7.22 3.59 0.72
CA PHE A 76 -8.38 3.88 1.57
C PHE A 76 -8.45 5.37 1.91
N LEU A 77 -7.36 5.96 2.42
CA LEU A 77 -7.32 7.36 2.80
C LEU A 77 -7.55 8.31 1.61
N GLY A 78 -7.00 7.97 0.45
CA GLY A 78 -7.24 8.71 -0.79
C GLY A 78 -8.71 8.69 -1.17
N TYR A 79 -9.34 7.52 -1.23
CA TYR A 79 -10.75 7.41 -1.62
C TYR A 79 -11.74 7.87 -0.54
N ASP A 80 -11.35 7.93 0.74
CA ASP A 80 -12.21 8.36 1.86
C ASP A 80 -12.63 9.85 1.78
N VAL A 81 -11.87 10.66 1.04
CA VAL A 81 -12.20 12.09 0.86
C VAL A 81 -13.30 12.33 -0.19
N LEU A 82 -13.72 11.29 -0.92
CA LEU A 82 -14.75 11.39 -1.97
C LEU A 82 -16.14 11.18 -1.35
N PRO A 83 -16.99 12.23 -1.27
CA PRO A 83 -18.29 12.14 -0.60
C PRO A 83 -19.33 11.29 -1.36
N PHE A 84 -19.02 10.86 -2.59
CA PHE A 84 -19.90 10.01 -3.42
C PHE A 84 -19.54 8.52 -3.36
N LEU A 85 -18.40 8.15 -2.76
CA LEU A 85 -17.98 6.76 -2.68
C LEU A 85 -18.42 6.15 -1.34
N ASP A 86 -19.55 5.45 -1.36
CA ASP A 86 -19.99 4.69 -0.20
C ASP A 86 -19.08 3.47 0.03
N ARG A 87 -18.77 3.19 1.29
CA ARG A 87 -18.05 1.97 1.73
C ARG A 87 -16.61 1.85 1.18
N THR A 88 -15.81 2.89 1.35
CA THR A 88 -14.34 2.90 1.15
C THR A 88 -13.61 1.83 1.97
N THR A 89 -14.20 1.35 3.07
CA THR A 89 -13.66 0.25 3.91
C THR A 89 -13.31 -1.03 3.15
N PHE A 90 -13.86 -1.25 1.96
CA PHE A 90 -13.47 -2.37 1.08
C PHE A 90 -11.96 -2.37 0.77
N PHE A 91 -11.34 -1.19 0.64
CA PHE A 91 -9.89 -1.08 0.39
C PHE A 91 -9.03 -1.62 1.55
N LEU A 92 -9.59 -1.79 2.75
CA LEU A 92 -8.89 -2.34 3.91
C LEU A 92 -8.94 -3.88 3.98
N TYR A 93 -9.80 -4.55 3.21
CA TYR A 93 -9.93 -6.02 3.26
C TYR A 93 -8.62 -6.76 2.95
N PRO A 94 -7.79 -6.32 1.98
CA PRO A 94 -6.49 -6.93 1.73
C PRO A 94 -5.53 -6.83 2.92
N ILE A 95 -5.64 -5.79 3.75
CA ILE A 95 -4.86 -5.65 4.98
C ILE A 95 -5.25 -6.77 5.96
N GLY A 96 -6.55 -6.95 6.19
CA GLY A 96 -7.06 -8.04 7.04
C GLY A 96 -6.61 -9.42 6.55
N LEU A 97 -6.68 -9.64 5.23
CA LEU A 97 -6.21 -10.89 4.61
C LEU A 97 -4.71 -11.13 4.90
N VAL A 98 -3.86 -10.14 4.67
CA VAL A 98 -2.40 -10.27 4.86
C VAL A 98 -2.03 -10.43 6.34
N ILE A 99 -2.74 -9.78 7.26
CA ILE A 99 -2.56 -9.98 8.70
C ILE A 99 -2.89 -11.42 9.10
N ILE A 100 -3.92 -12.03 8.52
CA ILE A 100 -4.31 -13.42 8.80
C ILE A 100 -3.35 -14.42 8.13
N LEU A 101 -2.94 -14.16 6.90
CA LEU A 101 -2.07 -15.06 6.14
C LEU A 101 -0.60 -15.02 6.62
N SER A 102 -0.12 -13.87 7.09
CA SER A 102 1.28 -13.72 7.51
C SER A 102 1.73 -14.68 8.63
N PRO A 103 0.98 -14.91 9.74
CA PRO A 103 1.39 -15.90 10.73
C PRO A 103 1.39 -17.32 10.15
N LEU A 104 0.47 -17.66 9.24
CA LEU A 104 0.47 -18.96 8.56
C LEU A 104 1.74 -19.13 7.71
N MET A 105 2.12 -18.10 6.95
CA MET A 105 3.36 -18.11 6.15
C MET A 105 4.60 -18.26 7.03
N ILE A 106 4.66 -17.58 8.17
CA ILE A 106 5.76 -17.68 9.13
C ILE A 106 5.83 -19.08 9.74
N LEU A 107 4.70 -19.68 10.12
CA LEU A 107 4.63 -21.03 10.69
C LEU A 107 5.10 -22.10 9.70
N ILE A 108 4.79 -21.92 8.40
CA ILE A 108 5.26 -22.79 7.32
C ILE A 108 6.75 -22.57 7.02
N GLY A 109 7.33 -21.46 7.48
CA GLY A 109 8.70 -21.05 7.14
C GLY A 109 8.83 -20.50 5.72
N PHE A 110 7.71 -20.05 5.12
CA PHE A 110 7.72 -19.44 3.80
C PHE A 110 8.40 -18.07 3.86
N ASN A 111 9.31 -17.81 2.90
CA ASN A 111 10.04 -16.56 2.79
C ASN A 111 9.67 -15.88 1.46
N PRO A 112 8.80 -14.86 1.48
CA PRO A 112 8.36 -14.15 0.28
C PRO A 112 9.52 -13.55 -0.52
N THR A 113 10.53 -12.98 0.14
CA THR A 113 11.69 -12.37 -0.53
C THR A 113 12.46 -13.38 -1.36
N ARG A 114 12.65 -14.62 -0.86
CA ARG A 114 13.28 -15.69 -1.65
C ARG A 114 12.45 -16.06 -2.87
N TYR A 115 11.14 -16.24 -2.68
CA TYR A 115 10.23 -16.58 -3.76
C TYR A 115 10.25 -15.51 -4.87
N PHE A 116 10.12 -14.22 -4.49
CA PHE A 116 10.20 -13.12 -5.44
C PHE A 116 11.54 -13.03 -6.15
N LEU A 117 12.67 -13.13 -5.43
CA LEU A 117 13.99 -13.08 -6.05
C LEU A 117 14.23 -14.27 -6.99
N SER A 118 13.73 -15.47 -6.66
CA SER A 118 13.80 -16.62 -7.56
C SER A 118 12.95 -16.43 -8.83
N LEU A 119 11.87 -15.65 -8.79
CA LEU A 119 11.10 -15.34 -10.00
C LEU A 119 11.80 -14.30 -10.89
N TYR A 120 12.54 -13.36 -10.30
CA TYR A 120 13.26 -12.32 -11.05
C TYR A 120 14.62 -12.78 -11.60
N PHE A 121 15.35 -13.60 -10.84
CA PHE A 121 16.74 -13.96 -11.11
C PHE A 121 17.00 -15.47 -11.20
N GLY A 122 15.97 -16.30 -11.02
CA GLY A 122 16.08 -17.77 -11.03
C GLY A 122 15.79 -18.39 -12.38
#